data_AF-A0A5T0UIQ2-F1
#
_entry.id   AF-A0A5T0UIQ2-F1
#
_cell.length_a   1.000
_cell.length_b   1.000
_cell.length_c   1.000
_cell.angle_alpha   90.00
_cell.angle_beta   90.00
_cell.angle_gamma   90.00
#
_symmetry.space_group_name_H-M   'P 1'
#
loop_
_entity.id
_entity.type
_entity.pdbx_description
1 polymer ?
#
loop_
_entity_poly.entity_id
_entity_poly.type
_entity_poly.pdbx_seq_one_letter_code
_entity_poly.pdbx_strand_id
1 'polypeptide(L)'
;MTQVTRDFTHNLPKAELHVHIEGTLEPELKLKLAQKNNIDIGQKTIAEVEETLKYDDLASFLAVYYPAMEVLVHEEDFYELAMAYLKKAAKNNVRHAEIFFDPQAHTSRGVKFETVINGLYRATVDARALNIDARLIMCFLRDLPRE
;
A
#
# COMPACT_ATOMS: atom_id res chain seq x y z
N MET A 1 -13.69 26.40 25.75
CA MET A 1 -13.77 25.33 24.72
C MET A 1 -12.48 24.55 24.79
N THR A 2 -12.54 23.22 24.81
CA THR A 2 -11.34 22.37 24.81
C THR A 2 -10.69 22.47 23.42
N GLN A 3 -9.48 23.02 23.34
CA GLN A 3 -8.77 23.15 22.08
C GLN A 3 -8.21 21.79 21.67
N VAL A 4 -8.63 21.28 20.51
CA VAL A 4 -8.06 20.07 19.92
C VAL A 4 -6.68 20.42 19.37
N THR A 5 -5.63 19.83 19.94
CA THR A 5 -4.25 20.00 19.47
C THR A 5 -3.85 18.87 18.54
N ARG A 6 -2.79 19.09 17.74
CA ARG A 6 -2.21 18.03 16.90
C ARG A 6 -1.75 16.84 17.75
N ASP A 7 -1.14 17.10 18.90
CA ASP A 7 -0.67 16.07 19.82
C ASP A 7 -1.82 15.22 20.37
N PHE A 8 -2.95 15.85 20.71
CA PHE A 8 -4.14 15.12 21.11
C PHE A 8 -4.62 14.20 19.98
N THR A 9 -4.82 14.72 18.77
CA THR A 9 -5.29 13.92 17.62
C THR A 9 -4.30 12.80 17.25
N HIS A 10 -3.00 13.07 17.31
CA HIS A 10 -1.96 12.08 17.02
C HIS A 10 -1.99 10.92 18.03
N ASN A 11 -2.18 11.21 19.31
CA ASN A 11 -2.19 10.20 20.38
C ASN A 11 -3.56 9.52 20.59
N LEU A 12 -4.62 9.89 19.87
CA LEU A 12 -5.87 9.12 19.90
C LEU A 12 -5.65 7.71 19.33
N PRO A 13 -6.17 6.64 19.96
CA PRO A 13 -6.21 5.33 19.33
C PRO A 13 -7.16 5.36 18.13
N LYS A 14 -6.73 4.85 16.98
CA LYS A 14 -7.49 4.94 15.73
C LYS A 14 -7.75 3.55 15.14
N ALA A 15 -8.85 3.42 14.43
CA ALA A 15 -9.06 2.35 13.47
C ALA A 15 -9.04 2.95 12.06
N GLU A 16 -8.29 2.33 11.15
CA GLU A 16 -8.27 2.71 9.74
C GLU A 16 -9.01 1.63 8.94
N LEU A 17 -10.22 1.96 8.49
CA LEU A 17 -11.15 1.01 7.89
C LEU A 17 -11.26 1.16 6.37
N HIS A 18 -10.45 2.05 5.80
CA HIS A 18 -10.42 2.32 4.39
C HIS A 18 -9.00 2.72 3.98
N VAL A 19 -8.23 1.74 3.51
CA VAL A 19 -6.89 1.97 2.97
C VAL A 19 -6.61 0.92 1.92
N HIS A 20 -6.18 1.35 0.73
CA HIS A 20 -5.67 0.44 -0.30
C HIS A 20 -4.18 0.27 -0.09
N ILE A 21 -3.72 -0.98 0.05
CA ILE A 21 -2.32 -1.24 0.38
C ILE A 21 -1.38 -0.74 -0.72
N GLU A 22 -1.78 -0.85 -1.97
CA GLU A 22 -1.01 -0.38 -3.12
C GLU A 22 -0.91 1.15 -3.13
N GLY A 23 -1.87 1.84 -2.52
CA GLY A 23 -1.85 3.30 -2.31
C GLY A 23 -0.88 3.76 -1.23
N THR A 24 -0.27 2.81 -0.51
CA THR A 24 0.76 3.08 0.51
C THR A 24 2.18 2.91 -0.03
N LEU A 25 2.34 2.64 -1.32
CA LEU A 25 3.63 2.48 -1.98
C LEU A 25 4.35 3.83 -2.11
N GLU A 26 5.13 4.17 -1.07
CA GLU A 26 5.93 5.39 -1.02
C GLU A 26 7.04 5.42 -2.09
N PRO A 27 7.45 6.61 -2.58
CA PRO A 27 8.51 6.77 -3.59
C PRO A 27 9.80 6.01 -3.30
N GLU A 28 10.25 6.00 -2.04
CA GLU A 28 11.48 5.31 -1.63
C GLU A 28 11.34 3.79 -1.80
N LEU A 29 10.20 3.22 -1.41
CA LEU A 29 9.96 1.79 -1.57
C LEU A 29 9.78 1.44 -3.04
N LYS A 30 9.07 2.27 -3.82
CA LYS A 30 8.92 2.08 -5.27
C LYS A 30 10.27 1.98 -5.97
N LEU A 31 11.19 2.92 -5.73
CA LEU A 31 12.54 2.90 -6.31
C LEU A 31 13.36 1.70 -5.85
N LYS A 32 13.30 1.39 -4.55
CA LYS A 32 14.00 0.24 -4.00
C LYS A 32 13.55 -1.06 -4.68
N LEU A 33 12.25 -1.26 -4.85
CA LEU A 33 11.69 -2.45 -5.48
C LEU A 33 11.96 -2.48 -6.99
N ALA A 34 11.89 -1.34 -7.68
CA ALA A 34 12.27 -1.23 -9.08
C ALA A 34 13.73 -1.69 -9.32
N GLN A 35 14.65 -1.23 -8.48
CA GLN A 35 16.07 -1.63 -8.54
C GLN A 35 16.25 -3.11 -8.19
N LYS A 36 15.62 -3.59 -7.11
CA LYS A 36 15.66 -4.99 -6.66
C LYS A 36 15.20 -5.95 -7.77
N ASN A 37 14.13 -5.58 -8.48
CA ASN A 37 13.47 -6.43 -9.46
C ASN A 37 13.90 -6.15 -10.91
N ASN A 38 14.88 -5.26 -11.13
CA ASN A 38 15.35 -4.83 -12.46
C ASN A 38 14.23 -4.31 -13.39
N ILE A 39 13.32 -3.52 -12.84
CA ILE A 39 12.21 -2.91 -13.58
C ILE A 39 12.54 -1.45 -13.88
N ASP A 40 12.55 -1.09 -15.16
CA ASP A 40 12.68 0.30 -15.57
C ASP A 40 11.33 1.01 -15.42
N ILE A 41 11.24 1.88 -14.41
CA ILE A 41 10.07 2.71 -14.15
C ILE A 41 10.21 4.11 -14.79
N GLY A 42 11.33 4.42 -15.45
CA GLY A 42 11.59 5.74 -16.03
C GLY A 42 11.96 6.82 -14.99
N GLN A 43 12.11 6.46 -13.71
CA GLN A 43 12.59 7.33 -12.64
C GLN A 43 13.82 6.72 -11.95
N LYS A 44 14.76 7.57 -11.57
CA LYS A 44 16.04 7.24 -10.93
C LYS A 44 16.17 7.83 -9.53
N THR A 45 15.40 8.87 -9.21
CA THR A 45 15.46 9.55 -7.92
C THR A 45 14.09 9.68 -7.27
N ILE A 46 14.06 9.86 -5.94
CA ILE A 46 12.82 10.04 -5.16
C ILE A 46 12.05 11.26 -5.69
N ALA A 47 12.75 12.37 -5.94
CA ALA A 47 12.16 13.59 -6.48
C ALA A 47 11.49 13.37 -7.84
N GLU A 48 12.10 12.60 -8.75
CA GLU A 48 11.49 12.25 -10.03
C GLU A 48 10.22 11.41 -9.87
N VAL A 49 10.15 10.54 -8.85
CA VAL A 49 8.92 9.80 -8.54
C VAL A 49 7.85 10.71 -7.95
N GLU A 50 8.21 11.60 -7.02
CA GLU A 50 7.29 12.57 -6.43
C GLU A 50 6.69 13.52 -7.49
N GLU A 51 7.47 13.89 -8.51
CA GLU A 51 6.99 14.72 -9.62
C GLU A 51 5.86 14.08 -10.44
N THR A 52 5.71 12.75 -10.38
CA THR A 52 4.63 12.00 -11.03
C THR A 52 3.32 12.02 -10.24
N LEU A 53 3.34 12.39 -8.95
CA LEU A 53 2.17 12.40 -8.06
C LEU A 53 1.28 13.64 -8.28
N LYS A 54 0.87 13.88 -9.52
CA LYS A 54 0.03 15.01 -9.92
C LYS A 54 -1.22 14.48 -10.62
N TYR A 55 -2.37 14.73 -10.01
CA TYR A 55 -3.67 14.25 -10.49
C TYR A 55 -4.77 15.21 -10.02
N ASP A 56 -5.78 15.39 -10.87
CA ASP A 56 -6.90 16.32 -10.64
C ASP A 56 -8.24 15.60 -10.50
N ASP A 57 -8.27 14.30 -10.79
CA ASP A 57 -9.45 13.43 -10.68
C ASP A 57 -9.05 11.97 -10.42
N LEU A 58 -10.06 11.11 -10.27
CA LEU A 58 -9.85 9.68 -10.04
C LEU A 58 -9.12 9.00 -11.20
N ALA A 59 -9.43 9.37 -12.44
CA ALA A 59 -8.86 8.71 -13.62
C ALA A 59 -7.36 9.02 -13.75
N SER A 60 -6.97 10.28 -13.58
CA SER A 60 -5.57 10.73 -13.57
C SER A 60 -4.79 10.14 -12.40
N PHE A 61 -5.41 9.99 -11.21
CA PHE A 61 -4.80 9.26 -10.10
C PHE A 61 -4.56 7.78 -10.46
N LEU A 62 -5.57 7.09 -10.99
CA LEU A 62 -5.45 5.67 -11.34
C LEU A 62 -4.41 5.40 -12.43
N ALA A 63 -4.20 6.36 -13.34
CA ALA A 63 -3.16 6.31 -14.36
C ALA A 63 -1.73 6.37 -13.78
N VAL A 64 -1.54 6.87 -12.56
CA VAL A 64 -0.26 6.84 -11.83
C VAL A 64 -0.19 5.65 -10.88
N TYR A 65 -1.32 5.33 -10.25
CA TYR A 65 -1.49 4.26 -9.26
C TYR A 65 -1.19 2.86 -9.83
N TYR A 66 -1.80 2.47 -10.95
CA TYR A 66 -1.62 1.13 -11.50
C TYR A 66 -0.19 0.86 -12.01
N PRO A 67 0.46 1.77 -12.78
CA PRO A 67 1.85 1.57 -13.17
C PRO A 67 2.82 1.50 -11.99
N ALA A 68 2.50 2.14 -10.86
CA ALA A 68 3.34 2.04 -9.66
C ALA A 68 3.43 0.59 -9.14
N MET A 69 2.40 -0.23 -9.38
CA MET A 69 2.37 -1.63 -8.94
C MET A 69 3.31 -2.54 -9.73
N GLU A 70 3.89 -2.09 -10.86
CA GLU A 70 4.80 -2.92 -11.65
C GLU A 70 5.96 -3.47 -10.83
N VAL A 71 6.43 -2.69 -9.86
CA VAL A 71 7.55 -3.06 -8.98
C VAL A 71 7.22 -4.18 -7.99
N LEU A 72 5.94 -4.54 -7.82
CA LEU A 72 5.48 -5.59 -6.91
C LEU A 72 5.39 -6.92 -7.67
N VAL A 73 6.38 -7.80 -7.49
CA VAL A 73 6.56 -9.03 -8.29
C VAL A 73 6.66 -10.28 -7.41
N HIS A 74 7.42 -10.20 -6.33
CA HIS A 74 7.72 -11.31 -5.44
C HIS A 74 6.96 -11.18 -4.12
N GLU A 75 6.78 -12.30 -3.40
CA GLU A 75 6.06 -12.33 -2.11
C GLU A 75 6.64 -11.32 -1.12
N GLU A 76 7.97 -11.20 -1.11
CA GLU A 76 8.68 -10.26 -0.25
C GLU A 76 8.31 -8.80 -0.55
N ASP A 77 8.00 -8.44 -1.79
CA ASP A 77 7.66 -7.06 -2.17
C ASP A 77 6.32 -6.64 -1.55
N PHE A 78 5.34 -7.55 -1.56
CA PHE A 78 4.04 -7.36 -0.90
C PHE A 78 4.18 -7.30 0.62
N TYR A 79 5.05 -8.14 1.19
CA TYR A 79 5.36 -8.09 2.62
C TYR A 79 6.03 -6.75 3.01
N GLU A 80 7.03 -6.31 2.24
CA GLU A 80 7.72 -5.04 2.47
C GLU A 80 6.75 -3.86 2.39
N LEU A 81 5.84 -3.85 1.41
CA LEU A 81 4.77 -2.86 1.25
C LEU A 81 3.86 -2.82 2.48
N ALA A 82 3.29 -3.96 2.85
CA ALA A 82 2.37 -4.03 3.98
C ALA A 82 3.05 -3.66 5.31
N MET A 83 4.28 -4.12 5.54
CA MET A 83 5.02 -3.75 6.74
C MET A 83 5.44 -2.28 6.78
N ALA A 84 5.71 -1.65 5.63
CA ALA A 84 5.98 -0.22 5.57
C ALA A 84 4.75 0.58 6.03
N TYR A 85 3.57 0.24 5.49
CA TYR A 85 2.30 0.81 5.93
C TYR A 85 2.07 0.59 7.43
N LEU A 86 2.12 -0.65 7.92
CA LEU A 86 1.81 -0.99 9.31
C LEU A 86 2.73 -0.28 10.31
N LYS A 87 4.02 -0.10 9.98
CA LYS A 87 4.95 0.70 10.78
C LYS A 87 4.54 2.18 10.84
N LYS A 88 4.06 2.74 9.73
CA LYS A 88 3.56 4.13 9.67
C LYS A 88 2.23 4.28 10.41
N ALA A 89 1.33 3.31 10.27
CA ALA A 89 0.05 3.25 11.00
C ALA A 89 0.30 3.19 12.53
N ALA A 90 1.25 2.37 12.98
CA ALA A 90 1.60 2.25 14.40
C ALA A 90 2.12 3.58 14.97
N LYS A 91 2.97 4.28 14.21
CA LYS A 91 3.45 5.63 14.56
C LYS A 91 2.32 6.65 14.64
N ASN A 92 1.21 6.45 13.93
CA ASN A 92 0.02 7.30 14.00
C ASN A 92 -1.04 6.76 14.98
N ASN A 93 -0.65 5.85 15.88
CA ASN A 93 -1.49 5.27 16.92
C ASN A 93 -2.75 4.55 16.38
N VAL A 94 -2.67 4.02 15.15
CA VAL A 94 -3.65 3.04 14.65
C VAL A 94 -3.49 1.76 15.48
N ARG A 95 -4.62 1.19 15.91
CA ARG A 95 -4.71 -0.06 16.68
C ARG A 95 -5.43 -1.16 15.93
N HIS A 96 -6.22 -0.80 14.92
CA HIS A 96 -6.91 -1.72 14.04
C HIS A 96 -6.87 -1.21 12.60
N ALA A 97 -6.58 -2.09 11.65
CA ALA A 97 -6.56 -1.75 10.23
C ALA A 97 -7.32 -2.80 9.40
N GLU A 98 -8.26 -2.36 8.57
CA GLU A 98 -8.91 -3.18 7.54
C GLU A 98 -8.40 -2.72 6.17
N ILE A 99 -7.53 -3.53 5.58
CA ILE A 99 -6.67 -3.16 4.45
C ILE A 99 -7.22 -3.77 3.17
N PHE A 100 -7.56 -2.93 2.21
CA PHE A 100 -7.93 -3.34 0.86
C PHE A 100 -6.69 -3.77 0.05
N PHE A 101 -6.88 -4.77 -0.79
CA PHE A 101 -5.93 -5.14 -1.84
C PHE A 101 -6.68 -5.56 -3.10
N ASP A 102 -6.08 -5.29 -4.26
CA ASP A 102 -6.68 -5.44 -5.59
C ASP A 102 -6.00 -6.59 -6.36
N PRO A 103 -6.32 -7.88 -6.10
CA PRO A 103 -5.60 -9.00 -6.69
C PRO A 103 -5.54 -8.96 -8.22
N GLN A 104 -6.60 -8.48 -8.88
CA GLN A 104 -6.66 -8.37 -10.34
C GLN A 104 -5.63 -7.38 -10.91
N ALA A 105 -5.20 -6.37 -10.14
CA ALA A 105 -4.13 -5.44 -10.55
C ALA A 105 -2.74 -6.11 -10.55
N HIS A 106 -2.62 -7.32 -10.01
CA HIS A 106 -1.39 -8.10 -9.96
C HIS A 106 -1.47 -9.36 -10.83
N THR A 107 -2.59 -10.08 -10.77
CA THR A 107 -2.78 -11.31 -11.56
C THR A 107 -2.85 -11.03 -13.05
N SER A 108 -3.38 -9.87 -13.47
CA SER A 108 -3.36 -9.43 -14.87
C SER A 108 -1.93 -9.23 -15.42
N ARG A 109 -0.95 -8.99 -14.54
CA ARG A 109 0.47 -8.84 -14.86
C ARG A 109 1.27 -10.14 -14.71
N GLY A 110 0.60 -11.26 -14.45
CA GLY A 110 1.23 -12.58 -14.28
C GLY A 110 1.75 -12.88 -12.87
N VAL A 111 1.54 -12.00 -11.88
CA VAL A 111 1.85 -12.29 -10.47
C VAL A 111 0.78 -13.25 -9.94
N LYS A 112 1.20 -14.40 -9.41
CA LYS A 112 0.26 -15.37 -8.87
C LYS A 112 -0.48 -14.81 -7.64
N PHE A 113 -1.75 -15.17 -7.48
CA PHE A 113 -2.52 -14.80 -6.29
C PHE A 113 -1.83 -15.23 -4.99
N GLU A 114 -1.24 -16.43 -4.96
CA GLU A 114 -0.48 -16.94 -3.80
C GLU A 114 0.64 -15.98 -3.38
N THR A 115 1.37 -15.41 -4.35
CA THR A 115 2.47 -14.48 -4.11
C THR A 115 1.98 -13.21 -3.41
N VAL A 116 0.84 -12.67 -3.86
CA VAL A 116 0.22 -11.47 -3.28
C VAL A 116 -0.25 -11.77 -1.85
N ILE A 117 -1.12 -12.77 -1.70
CA ILE A 117 -1.82 -13.00 -0.43
C ILE A 117 -0.86 -13.46 0.67
N ASN A 118 0.15 -14.27 0.35
CA ASN A 118 1.11 -14.75 1.34
C ASN A 118 1.93 -13.59 1.91
N GLY A 119 2.43 -12.69 1.05
CA GLY A 119 3.23 -11.54 1.48
C GLY A 119 2.43 -10.58 2.35
N LEU A 120 1.22 -10.22 1.91
CA LEU A 120 0.32 -9.37 2.68
C LEU A 120 -0.10 -10.02 4.01
N TYR A 121 -0.52 -11.28 3.99
CA TYR A 121 -0.98 -11.98 5.18
C TYR A 121 0.13 -12.11 6.23
N ARG A 122 1.35 -12.46 5.81
CA ARG A 122 2.51 -12.54 6.71
C ARG A 122 2.74 -11.21 7.43
N ALA A 123 2.66 -10.09 6.73
CA ALA A 123 2.77 -8.76 7.35
C ALA A 123 1.66 -8.49 8.37
N THR A 124 0.41 -8.90 8.10
CA THR A 124 -0.69 -8.76 9.07
C THR A 124 -0.50 -9.58 10.35
N VAL A 125 0.14 -10.76 10.25
CA VAL A 125 0.48 -11.58 11.41
C VAL A 125 1.56 -10.87 12.24
N ASP A 126 2.60 -10.36 11.59
CA ASP A 126 3.73 -9.69 12.25
C ASP A 126 3.34 -8.31 12.82
N ALA A 127 2.28 -7.68 12.31
CA ALA A 127 1.71 -6.42 12.81
C ALA A 127 1.39 -6.45 14.31
N ARG A 128 1.14 -7.63 14.88
CA ARG A 128 0.90 -7.80 16.32
C ARG A 128 2.05 -7.32 17.17
N ALA A 129 3.30 -7.46 16.69
CA ALA A 129 4.48 -6.93 17.37
C ALA A 129 4.50 -5.39 17.44
N LEU A 130 3.72 -4.72 16.58
CA LEU A 130 3.53 -3.27 16.55
C LEU A 130 2.28 -2.84 17.35
N ASN A 131 1.61 -3.77 18.03
CA ASN A 131 0.33 -3.56 18.71
C ASN A 131 -0.77 -3.03 17.77
N ILE A 132 -0.88 -3.66 16.59
CA ILE A 132 -1.93 -3.48 15.59
C ILE A 132 -2.59 -4.84 15.31
N ASP A 133 -3.93 -4.88 15.34
CA ASP A 133 -4.72 -5.94 14.72
C ASP A 133 -5.02 -5.55 13.26
N ALA A 134 -4.60 -6.36 12.30
CA ALA A 134 -4.77 -6.06 10.88
C ALA A 134 -5.56 -7.17 10.16
N ARG A 135 -6.45 -6.77 9.26
CA ARG A 135 -7.30 -7.64 8.44
C ARG A 135 -7.20 -7.24 6.98
N LEU A 136 -7.34 -8.21 6.09
CA LEU A 136 -7.33 -8.00 4.64
C LEU A 136 -8.77 -8.05 4.12
N ILE A 137 -9.10 -7.12 3.23
CA ILE A 137 -10.35 -7.09 2.46
C ILE A 137 -9.97 -7.19 0.98
N MET A 138 -10.43 -8.25 0.33
CA MET A 138 -10.19 -8.45 -1.09
C MET A 138 -11.16 -7.59 -1.90
N CYS A 139 -10.61 -6.74 -2.76
CA CYS A 139 -11.37 -5.89 -3.67
C CYS A 139 -11.44 -6.50 -5.08
N PHE A 140 -12.47 -6.10 -5.82
CA PHE A 140 -12.63 -6.41 -7.24
C PHE A 140 -12.56 -5.11 -8.03
N LEU A 141 -11.81 -5.12 -9.12
CA LEU A 141 -11.71 -3.98 -10.02
C LEU A 141 -13.01 -3.85 -10.82
N ARG A 142 -13.77 -2.78 -10.54
CA ARG A 142 -15.12 -2.57 -11.07
C ARG A 142 -15.20 -2.32 -12.58
N ASP A 143 -14.08 -1.97 -13.19
CA ASP A 143 -13.90 -1.71 -14.62
C ASP A 143 -13.48 -2.97 -15.40
N LEU A 144 -13.24 -4.08 -14.70
CA LEU A 144 -13.06 -5.40 -15.32
C LEU A 144 -14.39 -6.15 -15.44
N PRO A 145 -14.49 -7.12 -16.37
CA PRO A 145 -15.63 -8.01 -16.46
C PRO A 145 -15.88 -8.77 -15.15
N ARG A 146 -17.15 -9.14 -14.93
CA ARG A 146 -17.55 -10.04 -13.85
C ARG A 146 -17.12 -11.49 -14.09
N GLU A 147 -17.04 -11.88 -15.36
CA GLU A 147 -16.68 -13.22 -15.84
C GLU A 147 -15.17 -13.45 -15.78
#